data_AF-A0A3D5TIV3-F1
#
_entry.id   AF-A0A3D5TIV3-F1
#
_cell.length_a   1.000
_cell.length_b   1.000
_cell.length_c   1.000
_cell.angle_alpha   90.00
_cell.angle_beta   90.00
_cell.angle_gamma   90.00
#
_symmetry.space_group_name_H-M   'P 1'
#
loop_
_entity.id
_entity.type
_entity.pdbx_description
1 polymer ?
#
loop_
_entity_poly.entity_id
_entity_poly.type
_entity_poly.pdbx_seq_one_letter_code
_entity_poly.pdbx_strand_id
1 'polypeptide(L)'
;MNRFYFNSIRSQMGMGGRFLARLFIYAFYGSLAASSIVLSFAELRWMQSLGVFIILFLIDRLIHINQANKQLTELPEGKINLNDYLLPTTTGVIEKASERCYFLGGSIDLWVIKQCIDQVEIKKGLKRLDIKWKVADKKVSQLIKIDQKRRLKKKEIEELVEDLVHRAGERALSRGSRYVDPQDLFAILSKSHLESARDFYHSLDIKSEDLEKDVIFS
;
A
#
# COMPACT_ATOMS: atom_id res chain seq x y z
N MET A 1 3.67 -1.78 26.68
CA MET A 1 4.11 -1.23 25.39
C MET A 1 4.07 -2.32 24.35
N ASN A 2 3.30 -2.12 23.29
CA ASN A 2 3.26 -3.05 22.16
C ASN A 2 4.58 -2.98 21.40
N ARG A 3 5.09 -4.12 20.94
CA ARG A 3 6.28 -4.21 20.10
C ARG A 3 5.82 -4.48 18.67
N PHE A 4 5.91 -3.47 17.81
CA PHE A 4 5.58 -3.60 16.41
C PHE A 4 6.74 -4.25 15.65
N TYR A 5 6.40 -5.12 14.70
CA TYR A 5 7.32 -5.67 13.73
C TYR A 5 6.61 -5.78 12.38
N PHE A 6 7.37 -5.91 11.30
CA PHE A 6 6.82 -6.10 9.97
C PHE A 6 7.31 -7.40 9.36
N ASN A 7 6.41 -8.37 9.20
CA ASN A 7 6.70 -9.58 8.46
C ASN A 7 5.57 -9.85 7.47
N SER A 8 5.89 -9.83 6.18
CA SER A 8 4.94 -10.18 5.12
C SER A 8 5.47 -11.32 4.26
N ILE A 9 4.71 -12.40 4.18
CA ILE A 9 4.99 -13.55 3.31
C ILE A 9 5.11 -13.08 1.84
N ARG A 10 4.30 -12.08 1.46
CA ARG A 10 4.36 -11.49 0.11
C ARG A 10 5.66 -10.75 -0.19
N SER A 11 6.29 -10.09 0.79
CA SER A 11 7.61 -9.46 0.59
C SER A 11 8.72 -10.50 0.41
N GLN A 12 8.57 -11.68 1.03
CA GLN A 12 9.51 -12.78 0.86
C GLN A 12 9.38 -13.44 -0.53
N MET A 13 8.19 -13.42 -1.12
CA MET A 13 7.95 -13.92 -2.48
C MET A 13 8.61 -13.05 -3.54
N GLY A 14 9.41 -13.69 -4.42
CA GLY A 14 9.92 -13.05 -5.63
C GLY A 14 8.79 -12.61 -6.58
N MET A 15 9.12 -11.70 -7.49
CA MET A 15 8.17 -11.12 -8.46
C MET A 15 7.37 -12.20 -9.23
N GLY A 16 8.04 -13.27 -9.65
CA GLY A 16 7.40 -14.42 -10.32
C GLY A 16 6.41 -15.16 -9.44
N GLY A 17 6.73 -15.37 -8.15
CA GLY A 17 5.82 -16.00 -7.20
C GLY A 17 4.55 -15.18 -6.98
N ARG A 18 4.69 -13.85 -6.84
CA ARG A 18 3.54 -12.94 -6.72
C ARG A 18 2.70 -12.84 -7.99
N PHE A 19 3.32 -12.95 -9.16
CA PHE A 19 2.60 -13.03 -10.43
C PHE A 19 1.78 -14.32 -10.53
N LEU A 20 2.40 -15.47 -10.26
CA LEU A 20 1.71 -16.77 -10.30
C LEU A 20 0.57 -16.82 -9.28
N ALA A 21 0.79 -16.36 -8.05
CA ALA A 21 -0.27 -16.29 -7.04
C ALA A 21 -1.46 -15.45 -7.53
N ARG A 22 -1.21 -14.28 -8.12
CA ARG A 22 -2.27 -13.44 -8.72
C ARG A 22 -2.97 -14.15 -9.87
N LEU A 23 -2.22 -14.82 -10.75
CA LEU A 23 -2.78 -15.57 -11.87
C LEU A 23 -3.72 -16.68 -11.38
N PHE A 24 -3.30 -17.48 -10.41
CA PHE A 24 -4.13 -18.53 -9.83
C PHE A 24 -5.39 -17.97 -9.15
N ILE A 25 -5.24 -16.89 -8.38
CA ILE A 25 -6.35 -16.22 -7.73
C ILE A 25 -7.36 -15.71 -8.77
N TYR A 26 -6.90 -14.99 -9.81
CA TYR A 26 -7.78 -14.45 -10.83
C TYR A 26 -8.42 -15.53 -11.70
N ALA A 27 -7.68 -16.59 -12.04
CA ALA A 27 -8.22 -17.73 -12.76
C ALA A 27 -9.31 -18.44 -11.93
N PHE A 28 -9.08 -18.62 -10.63
CA PHE A 28 -10.05 -19.22 -9.71
C PHE A 28 -11.31 -18.36 -9.55
N TYR A 29 -11.17 -17.06 -9.31
CA TYR A 29 -12.35 -16.18 -9.22
C TYR A 29 -13.08 -16.03 -10.56
N GLY A 30 -12.34 -16.05 -11.68
CA GLY A 30 -12.92 -16.05 -13.01
C GLY A 30 -13.72 -17.32 -13.31
N SER A 31 -13.18 -18.49 -12.96
CA SER A 31 -13.91 -19.76 -13.11
C SER A 31 -15.10 -19.84 -12.17
N LEU A 32 -14.98 -19.31 -10.95
CA LEU A 32 -16.07 -19.25 -9.99
C LEU A 32 -17.22 -18.36 -10.49
N ALA A 33 -16.91 -17.20 -11.08
CA ALA A 33 -17.89 -16.30 -11.69
C ALA A 33 -18.55 -16.92 -12.93
N ALA A 34 -17.80 -17.60 -13.80
CA ALA A 34 -18.37 -18.32 -14.93
C ALA A 34 -19.31 -19.44 -14.46
N SER A 35 -18.88 -20.20 -13.44
CA SER A 35 -19.67 -21.27 -12.83
C SER A 35 -20.95 -20.73 -12.20
N SER A 36 -20.90 -19.57 -11.54
CA SER A 36 -22.10 -18.97 -10.92
C SER A 36 -23.17 -18.64 -11.94
N ILE A 37 -22.77 -18.13 -13.12
CA ILE A 37 -23.69 -17.86 -14.22
C ILE A 37 -24.30 -19.17 -14.73
N VAL A 38 -23.47 -20.15 -15.08
CA VAL A 38 -23.94 -21.44 -15.63
C VAL A 38 -24.88 -22.15 -14.65
N LEU A 39 -24.52 -22.19 -13.37
CA LEU A 39 -25.32 -22.85 -12.33
C LEU A 39 -26.65 -22.14 -12.07
N SER A 40 -26.70 -20.82 -12.20
CA SER A 40 -27.96 -20.05 -12.05
C SER A 40 -29.00 -20.38 -13.13
N PHE A 41 -28.55 -20.85 -14.30
CA PHE A 41 -29.43 -21.30 -15.40
C PHE A 41 -29.63 -22.82 -15.45
N ALA A 42 -29.08 -23.58 -14.51
CA ALA A 42 -29.27 -25.03 -14.47
C ALA A 42 -30.74 -25.39 -14.21
N GLU A 43 -31.24 -26.50 -14.77
CA GLU A 43 -32.65 -26.92 -14.55
C GLU A 43 -32.91 -27.44 -13.13
N LEU A 44 -31.85 -27.91 -12.47
CA LEU A 44 -31.91 -28.44 -11.12
C LEU A 44 -31.96 -27.31 -10.08
N ARG A 45 -33.06 -27.22 -9.32
CA ARG A 45 -33.29 -26.17 -8.30
C ARG A 45 -32.13 -26.01 -7.31
N TRP A 46 -31.50 -27.10 -6.88
CA TRP A 46 -30.36 -27.03 -5.93
C TRP A 46 -29.11 -26.40 -6.57
N MET A 47 -28.89 -26.61 -7.88
CA MET A 47 -27.79 -25.99 -8.63
C MET A 47 -28.05 -24.50 -8.84
N GLN A 48 -29.30 -24.11 -9.13
CA GLN A 48 -29.70 -22.71 -9.23
C GLN A 48 -29.42 -21.95 -7.92
N SER A 49 -29.86 -22.51 -6.79
CA SER A 49 -29.58 -21.92 -5.47
C SER A 49 -28.09 -21.77 -5.23
N LEU A 50 -27.28 -22.78 -5.57
CA LEU A 50 -25.84 -22.74 -5.44
C LEU A 50 -25.21 -21.64 -6.31
N GLY A 51 -25.69 -21.45 -7.55
CA GLY A 51 -25.30 -20.34 -8.41
C GLY A 51 -25.57 -18.97 -7.79
N VAL A 52 -26.77 -18.77 -7.24
CA VAL A 52 -27.15 -17.53 -6.54
C VAL A 52 -26.29 -17.29 -5.30
N PHE A 53 -26.01 -18.33 -4.50
CA PHE A 53 -25.11 -18.20 -3.35
C PHE A 53 -23.70 -17.79 -3.76
N ILE A 54 -23.17 -18.32 -4.87
CA ILE A 54 -21.86 -17.90 -5.38
C ILE A 54 -21.91 -16.42 -5.80
N ILE A 55 -22.99 -15.96 -6.45
CA ILE A 55 -23.15 -14.53 -6.81
C ILE A 55 -23.13 -13.65 -5.55
N LEU A 56 -23.89 -14.00 -4.52
CA LEU A 56 -23.91 -13.26 -3.26
C LEU A 56 -22.52 -13.23 -2.61
N PHE A 57 -21.82 -14.37 -2.60
CA PHE A 57 -20.44 -14.45 -2.11
C PHE A 57 -19.48 -13.55 -2.91
N LEU A 58 -19.60 -13.51 -4.24
CA LEU A 58 -18.78 -12.65 -5.08
C LEU A 58 -19.08 -11.15 -4.83
N ILE A 59 -20.35 -10.78 -4.65
CA ILE A 59 -20.75 -9.41 -4.31
C ILE A 59 -20.18 -9.01 -2.94
N ASP A 60 -20.35 -9.86 -1.93
CA ASP A 60 -19.79 -9.64 -0.60
C ASP A 60 -18.26 -9.49 -0.67
N ARG A 61 -17.59 -10.35 -1.44
CA ARG A 61 -16.15 -10.27 -1.64
C ARG A 61 -15.71 -8.98 -2.33
N LEU A 62 -16.49 -8.47 -3.29
CA LEU A 62 -16.21 -7.20 -3.96
C LEU A 62 -16.31 -6.01 -3.00
N ILE A 63 -17.27 -6.04 -2.08
CA ILE A 63 -17.45 -4.98 -1.07
C ILE A 63 -16.24 -4.92 -0.11
N HIS A 64 -15.67 -6.07 0.24
CA HIS A 64 -14.59 -6.17 1.23
C HIS A 64 -13.17 -6.16 0.64
N ILE A 65 -13.02 -5.98 -0.68
CA ILE A 65 -11.72 -6.16 -1.37
C ILE A 65 -10.64 -5.15 -0.94
N ASN A 66 -11.02 -4.00 -0.37
CA ASN A 66 -10.12 -2.91 -0.01
C ASN A 66 -10.00 -2.68 1.50
N GLN A 67 -10.23 -3.70 2.31
CA GLN A 67 -10.06 -3.64 3.77
C GLN A 67 -8.78 -4.36 4.19
N ALA A 68 -8.12 -3.88 5.27
CA ALA A 68 -7.04 -4.64 5.88
C ALA A 68 -7.60 -5.85 6.66
N ASN A 69 -6.73 -6.80 7.00
CA ASN A 69 -7.14 -8.00 7.73
C ASN A 69 -7.62 -7.68 9.15
N LYS A 70 -7.06 -6.64 9.79
CA LYS A 70 -7.38 -6.20 11.15
C LYS A 70 -7.42 -4.68 11.23
N GLN A 71 -8.16 -4.17 12.22
CA GLN A 71 -8.26 -2.73 12.49
C GLN A 71 -7.29 -2.32 13.60
N LEU A 72 -6.66 -1.16 13.46
CA LEU A 72 -5.77 -0.57 14.47
C LEU A 72 -6.51 -0.22 15.78
N THR A 73 -7.83 -0.10 15.73
CA THR A 73 -8.67 0.09 16.93
C THR A 73 -8.75 -1.15 17.82
N GLU A 74 -8.39 -2.32 17.29
CA GLU A 74 -8.48 -3.62 17.97
C GLU A 74 -7.09 -4.21 18.24
N LEU A 75 -6.11 -3.36 18.58
CA LEU A 75 -4.75 -3.83 18.85
C LEU A 75 -4.71 -4.75 20.09
N PRO A 76 -4.22 -5.99 19.95
CA PRO A 76 -3.99 -6.86 21.10
C PRO A 76 -2.78 -6.38 21.91
N GLU A 77 -2.63 -6.85 23.14
CA GLU A 77 -1.38 -6.64 23.89
C GLU A 77 -0.26 -7.54 23.37
N GLY A 78 0.96 -6.99 23.22
CA GLY A 78 2.17 -7.78 22.96
C GLY A 78 2.87 -7.49 21.63
N LYS A 79 3.30 -8.55 20.92
CA LYS A 79 3.99 -8.45 19.62
C LYS A 79 2.98 -8.38 18.49
N ILE A 80 3.04 -7.32 17.70
CA ILE A 80 2.02 -7.03 16.68
C ILE A 80 2.67 -6.91 15.31
N ASN A 81 2.20 -7.73 14.36
CA ASN A 81 2.61 -7.63 12.96
C ASN A 81 1.81 -6.54 12.26
N LEU A 82 2.46 -5.45 11.86
CA LEU A 82 1.79 -4.34 11.17
C LEU A 82 1.25 -4.72 9.78
N ASN A 83 1.74 -5.82 9.19
CA ASN A 83 1.21 -6.33 7.91
C ASN A 83 -0.30 -6.61 7.94
N ASP A 84 -0.86 -6.97 9.10
CA ASP A 84 -2.30 -7.26 9.21
C ASP A 84 -3.17 -6.00 9.19
N TYR A 85 -2.57 -4.83 9.43
CA TYR A 85 -3.26 -3.54 9.61
C TYR A 85 -3.04 -2.59 8.42
N LEU A 86 -2.16 -2.96 7.49
CA LEU A 86 -1.91 -2.24 6.26
C LEU A 86 -3.05 -2.46 5.27
N LEU A 87 -3.54 -1.39 4.64
CA LEU A 87 -4.45 -1.54 3.51
C LEU A 87 -3.76 -2.29 2.35
N PRO A 88 -4.54 -2.99 1.50
CA PRO A 88 -4.03 -3.59 0.28
C PRO A 88 -3.30 -2.57 -0.62
N THR A 89 -3.78 -1.32 -0.68
CA THR A 89 -3.14 -0.21 -1.42
C THR A 89 -1.79 0.15 -0.83
N THR A 90 -1.69 0.30 0.49
CA THR A 90 -0.44 0.60 1.21
C THR A 90 0.59 -0.52 1.04
N THR A 91 0.14 -1.77 1.12
CA THR A 91 1.00 -2.93 0.85
C THR A 91 1.50 -2.90 -0.60
N GLY A 92 0.62 -2.60 -1.56
CA GLY A 92 0.98 -2.48 -2.97
C GLY A 92 2.00 -1.36 -3.25
N VAL A 93 1.92 -0.24 -2.54
CA VAL A 93 2.89 0.86 -2.59
C VAL A 93 4.27 0.37 -2.15
N ILE A 94 4.35 -0.27 -0.99
CA ILE A 94 5.60 -0.79 -0.43
C ILE A 94 6.20 -1.86 -1.34
N GLU A 95 5.40 -2.84 -1.77
CA GLU A 95 5.87 -3.92 -2.63
C GLU A 95 6.45 -3.41 -3.95
N LYS A 96 5.75 -2.50 -4.63
CA LYS A 96 6.24 -1.89 -5.87
C LYS A 96 7.48 -1.05 -5.63
N ALA A 97 7.53 -0.28 -4.54
CA ALA A 97 8.69 0.53 -4.20
C ALA A 97 9.93 -0.34 -3.94
N SER A 98 9.79 -1.40 -3.14
CA SER A 98 10.85 -2.36 -2.85
C SER A 98 11.37 -3.06 -4.10
N GLU A 99 10.46 -3.50 -4.99
CA GLU A 99 10.86 -4.08 -6.28
C GLU A 99 11.65 -3.09 -7.13
N ARG A 100 11.16 -1.85 -7.27
CA ARG A 100 11.83 -0.83 -8.06
C ARG A 100 13.19 -0.47 -7.47
N CYS A 101 13.28 -0.33 -6.16
CA CYS A 101 14.52 -0.11 -5.44
C CYS A 101 15.52 -1.25 -5.66
N TYR A 102 15.06 -2.50 -5.60
CA TYR A 102 15.91 -3.67 -5.79
C TYR A 102 16.44 -3.79 -7.23
N PHE A 103 15.59 -3.59 -8.25
CA PHE A 103 15.98 -3.78 -9.65
C PHE A 103 16.64 -2.56 -10.28
N LEU A 104 16.19 -1.35 -9.94
CA LEU A 104 16.64 -0.11 -10.56
C LEU A 104 17.65 0.67 -9.70
N GLY A 105 17.79 0.31 -8.41
CA GLY A 105 18.57 1.10 -7.46
C GLY A 105 17.85 2.37 -6.99
N GLY A 106 18.55 3.17 -6.21
CA GLY A 106 18.02 4.35 -5.52
C GLY A 106 17.56 4.06 -4.10
N SER A 107 17.06 5.09 -3.42
CA SER A 107 16.48 5.02 -2.08
C SER A 107 15.04 4.52 -2.10
N ILE A 108 14.71 3.69 -1.11
CA ILE A 108 13.36 3.18 -0.92
C ILE A 108 12.36 4.32 -0.68
N ASP A 109 12.74 5.35 0.06
CA ASP A 109 11.90 6.52 0.36
C ASP A 109 11.40 7.21 -0.91
N LEU A 110 12.28 7.49 -1.87
CA LEU A 110 11.89 8.12 -3.13
C LEU A 110 10.97 7.23 -3.95
N TRP A 111 11.21 5.91 -3.94
CA TRP A 111 10.33 4.96 -4.60
C TRP A 111 8.96 4.88 -3.93
N VAL A 112 8.89 4.93 -2.60
CA VAL A 112 7.61 4.99 -1.86
C VAL A 112 6.88 6.28 -2.19
N ILE A 113 7.54 7.45 -2.15
CA ILE A 113 6.96 8.74 -2.56
C ILE A 113 6.36 8.62 -3.97
N LYS A 114 7.13 8.07 -4.92
CA LYS A 114 6.68 7.86 -6.30
C LYS A 114 5.41 7.01 -6.38
N GLN A 115 5.34 5.91 -5.63
CA GLN A 115 4.16 5.04 -5.62
C GLN A 115 2.97 5.65 -4.87
N CYS A 116 3.22 6.49 -3.86
CA CYS A 116 2.19 7.22 -3.13
C CYS A 116 1.52 8.30 -4.01
N ILE A 117 2.28 9.05 -4.81
CA ILE A 117 1.74 10.10 -5.70
C ILE A 117 0.69 9.54 -6.68
N ASP A 118 0.78 8.26 -7.03
CA ASP A 118 -0.21 7.63 -7.91
C ASP A 118 -1.57 7.37 -7.24
N GLN A 119 -1.63 7.37 -5.91
CA GLN A 119 -2.86 7.15 -5.15
C GLN A 119 -3.81 8.35 -5.26
N VAL A 120 -5.11 8.06 -5.33
CA VAL A 120 -6.15 9.07 -5.56
C VAL A 120 -6.20 10.08 -4.42
N GLU A 121 -6.03 9.60 -3.18
CA GLU A 121 -6.05 10.38 -1.96
C GLU A 121 -4.88 11.37 -1.90
N ILE A 122 -3.68 10.92 -2.31
CA ILE A 122 -2.49 11.77 -2.37
C ILE A 122 -2.64 12.82 -3.47
N LYS A 123 -3.18 12.45 -4.64
CA LYS A 123 -3.46 13.41 -5.72
C LYS A 123 -4.44 14.50 -5.27
N LYS A 124 -5.47 14.14 -4.49
CA LYS A 124 -6.42 15.10 -3.90
C LYS A 124 -5.72 16.01 -2.89
N GLY A 125 -4.89 15.46 -2.01
CA GLY A 125 -4.15 16.24 -1.02
C GLY A 125 -3.17 17.21 -1.64
N LEU A 126 -2.40 16.78 -2.65
CA LEU A 126 -1.53 17.68 -3.42
C LEU A 126 -2.32 18.81 -4.09
N LYS A 127 -3.50 18.50 -4.65
CA LYS A 127 -4.37 19.53 -5.25
C LYS A 127 -4.84 20.56 -4.22
N ARG A 128 -5.09 20.17 -2.96
CA ARG A 128 -5.46 21.10 -1.87
C ARG A 128 -4.31 22.02 -1.47
N LEU A 129 -3.08 21.57 -1.66
CA LEU A 129 -1.86 22.35 -1.49
C LEU A 129 -1.50 23.19 -2.73
N ASP A 130 -2.39 23.27 -3.73
CA ASP A 130 -2.16 23.92 -5.03
C ASP A 130 -0.99 23.31 -5.84
N ILE A 131 -0.65 22.05 -5.57
CA ILE A 131 0.40 21.30 -6.26
C ILE A 131 -0.22 20.37 -7.29
N LYS A 132 0.12 20.58 -8.57
CA LYS A 132 -0.25 19.64 -9.63
C LYS A 132 0.51 18.33 -9.45
N TRP A 133 -0.22 17.21 -9.33
CA TRP A 133 0.39 15.87 -9.16
C TRP A 133 1.47 15.53 -10.20
N LYS A 134 1.31 15.98 -11.45
CA LYS A 134 2.32 15.79 -12.52
C LYS A 134 3.66 16.47 -12.22
N VAL A 135 3.63 17.60 -11.52
CA VAL A 135 4.84 18.34 -11.12
C VAL A 135 5.57 17.55 -10.03
N ALA A 136 4.85 17.10 -9.00
CA ALA A 136 5.39 16.23 -7.96
C ALA A 136 5.97 14.94 -8.57
N ASP A 137 5.22 14.29 -9.46
CA ASP A 137 5.62 13.07 -10.17
C ASP A 137 6.94 13.24 -10.95
N LYS A 138 7.05 14.34 -11.70
CA LYS A 138 8.27 14.69 -12.44
C LYS A 138 9.44 14.93 -11.50
N LYS A 139 9.22 15.63 -10.39
CA LYS A 139 10.28 15.98 -9.43
C LYS A 139 10.85 14.75 -8.74
N VAL A 140 9.99 13.87 -8.20
CA VAL A 140 10.48 12.63 -7.57
C VAL A 140 11.21 11.76 -8.59
N SER A 141 10.75 11.70 -9.84
CA SER A 141 11.45 10.95 -10.90
C SER A 141 12.82 11.52 -11.25
N GLN A 142 13.02 12.84 -11.14
CA GLN A 142 14.35 13.45 -11.31
C GLN A 142 15.28 13.05 -10.16
N LEU A 143 14.79 13.11 -8.91
CA LEU A 143 15.57 12.73 -7.73
C LEU A 143 15.97 11.24 -7.77
N ILE A 144 15.05 10.35 -8.16
CA ILE A 144 15.35 8.92 -8.34
C ILE A 144 16.50 8.72 -9.33
N LYS A 145 16.48 9.42 -10.49
CA LYS A 145 17.54 9.29 -11.49
C LYS A 145 18.92 9.70 -10.97
N ILE A 146 18.98 10.68 -10.07
CA ILE A 146 20.22 11.13 -9.43
C ILE A 146 20.71 10.06 -8.43
N ASP A 147 19.79 9.47 -7.67
CA ASP A 147 20.06 8.55 -6.57
C ASP A 147 20.27 7.09 -7.02
N GLN A 148 19.99 6.74 -8.28
CA GLN A 148 20.09 5.39 -8.84
C GLN A 148 21.46 4.70 -8.72
N LYS A 149 22.52 5.46 -8.41
CA LYS A 149 23.85 4.90 -8.15
C LYS A 149 23.89 4.04 -6.89
N ARG A 150 22.96 4.26 -5.95
CA ARG A 150 22.86 3.46 -4.72
C ARG A 150 22.17 2.14 -5.01
N ARG A 151 22.87 1.02 -4.83
CA ARG A 151 22.27 -0.33 -4.90
C ARG A 151 22.26 -0.95 -3.51
N LEU A 152 21.08 -1.08 -2.95
CA LEU A 152 20.86 -1.72 -1.66
C LEU A 152 20.72 -3.24 -1.84
N LYS A 153 21.20 -4.00 -0.85
CA LYS A 153 20.93 -5.44 -0.81
C LYS A 153 19.48 -5.69 -0.40
N LYS A 154 18.92 -6.85 -0.77
CA LYS A 154 17.55 -7.22 -0.42
C LYS A 154 17.26 -7.06 1.08
N LYS A 155 18.16 -7.54 1.93
CA LYS A 155 18.02 -7.46 3.39
C LYS A 155 18.00 -6.01 3.91
N GLU A 156 18.82 -5.13 3.34
CA GLU A 156 18.83 -3.71 3.69
C GLU A 156 17.52 -3.02 3.29
N ILE A 157 16.95 -3.40 2.14
CA ILE A 157 15.62 -2.91 1.73
C ILE A 157 14.55 -3.39 2.70
N GLU A 158 14.59 -4.66 3.11
CA GLU A 158 13.64 -5.23 4.09
C GLU A 158 13.69 -4.48 5.43
N GLU A 159 14.90 -4.20 5.94
CA GLU A 159 15.10 -3.44 7.18
C GLU A 159 14.56 -2.00 7.08
N LEU A 160 14.82 -1.31 5.97
CA LEU A 160 14.30 0.04 5.75
C LEU A 160 12.78 0.07 5.59
N VAL A 161 12.21 -0.96 4.95
CA VAL A 161 10.76 -1.09 4.81
C VAL A 161 10.11 -1.35 6.17
N GLU A 162 10.71 -2.20 7.00
CA GLU A 162 10.21 -2.45 8.36
C GLU A 162 10.19 -1.16 9.19
N ASP A 163 11.26 -0.37 9.17
CA ASP A 163 11.30 0.95 9.82
C ASP A 163 10.22 1.91 9.28
N LEU A 164 10.06 1.97 7.96
CA LEU A 164 9.10 2.85 7.31
C LEU A 164 7.65 2.46 7.68
N VAL A 165 7.34 1.16 7.67
CA VAL A 165 6.03 0.63 8.08
C VAL A 165 5.79 0.91 9.56
N HIS A 166 6.81 0.75 10.40
CA HIS A 166 6.69 1.02 11.83
C HIS A 166 6.33 2.48 12.10
N ARG A 167 7.07 3.43 11.51
CA ARG A 167 6.78 4.86 11.64
C ARG A 167 5.39 5.23 11.09
N ALA A 168 4.97 4.59 9.99
CA ALA A 168 3.63 4.82 9.44
C ALA A 168 2.53 4.24 10.34
N GLY A 169 2.77 3.09 10.98
CA GLY A 169 1.87 2.50 11.95
C GLY A 169 1.71 3.38 13.20
N GLU A 170 2.80 3.90 13.76
CA GLU A 170 2.76 4.84 14.88
C GLU A 170 1.96 6.10 14.53
N ARG A 171 2.15 6.63 13.32
CA ARG A 171 1.39 7.77 12.83
C ARG A 171 -0.09 7.47 12.66
N ALA A 172 -0.45 6.32 12.08
CA ALA A 172 -1.84 5.94 11.90
C ALA A 172 -2.55 5.80 13.27
N LEU A 173 -1.82 5.29 14.27
CA LEU A 173 -2.32 5.19 15.65
C LEU A 173 -2.51 6.55 16.31
N SER A 174 -1.58 7.49 16.15
CA SER A 174 -1.73 8.82 16.73
C SER A 174 -2.90 9.62 16.14
N ARG A 175 -3.28 9.32 14.89
CA ARG A 175 -4.46 9.87 14.22
C ARG A 175 -5.77 9.16 14.57
N GLY A 176 -5.71 8.01 15.24
CA GLY A 176 -6.89 7.16 15.48
C GLY A 176 -7.47 6.54 14.20
N SER A 177 -6.65 6.37 13.17
CA SER A 177 -7.06 5.73 11.91
C SER A 177 -7.41 4.26 12.13
N ARG A 178 -8.35 3.73 11.32
CA ARG A 178 -8.70 2.30 11.36
C ARG A 178 -7.62 1.40 10.77
N TYR A 179 -6.84 1.91 9.82
CA TYR A 179 -5.83 1.17 9.07
C TYR A 179 -4.60 2.06 8.81
N VAL A 180 -3.49 1.46 8.36
CA VAL A 180 -2.34 2.21 7.86
C VAL A 180 -2.53 2.49 6.37
N ASP A 181 -2.68 3.77 6.03
CA ASP A 181 -2.98 4.24 4.68
C ASP A 181 -1.74 4.71 3.92
N PRO A 182 -1.80 4.83 2.58
CA PRO A 182 -0.68 5.39 1.81
C PRO A 182 -0.33 6.84 2.21
N GLN A 183 -1.28 7.55 2.81
CA GLN A 183 -1.12 8.88 3.37
C GLN A 183 -0.15 8.89 4.55
N ASP A 184 -0.21 7.85 5.39
CA ASP A 184 0.68 7.75 6.54
C ASP A 184 2.12 7.51 6.07
N LEU A 185 2.32 6.64 5.08
CA LEU A 185 3.62 6.47 4.41
C LEU A 185 4.12 7.79 3.80
N PHE A 186 3.26 8.49 3.07
CA PHE A 186 3.64 9.74 2.40
C PHE A 186 3.98 10.84 3.42
N ALA A 187 3.28 10.92 4.55
CA ALA A 187 3.52 11.96 5.52
C ALA A 187 4.81 11.76 6.32
N ILE A 188 5.12 10.52 6.75
CA ILE A 188 6.34 10.24 7.52
C ILE A 188 7.63 10.52 6.75
N LEU A 189 7.57 10.45 5.42
CA LEU A 189 8.73 10.67 4.55
C LEU A 189 9.15 12.14 4.48
N SER A 190 8.28 13.08 4.86
CA SER A 190 8.66 14.49 5.02
C SER A 190 9.69 14.71 6.12
N LYS A 191 9.74 13.83 7.11
CA LYS A 191 10.71 13.83 8.21
C LYS A 191 11.75 12.71 8.06
N SER A 192 11.96 12.19 6.85
CA SER A 192 12.96 11.15 6.62
C SER A 192 14.38 11.65 6.94
N HIS A 193 15.22 10.73 7.41
CA HIS A 193 16.66 10.97 7.60
C HIS A 193 17.40 11.18 6.27
N LEU A 194 16.83 10.70 5.15
CA LEU A 194 17.42 10.91 3.84
C LEU A 194 17.17 12.32 3.33
N GLU A 195 18.24 13.03 3.01
CA GLU A 195 18.20 14.39 2.45
C GLU A 195 17.40 14.44 1.14
N SER A 196 17.57 13.46 0.25
CA SER A 196 16.85 13.39 -1.02
C SER A 196 15.32 13.31 -0.87
N ALA A 197 14.84 12.63 0.17
CA ALA A 197 13.41 12.57 0.48
C ALA A 197 12.92 13.93 1.00
N ARG A 198 13.66 14.59 1.88
CA ARG A 198 13.32 15.94 2.38
C ARG A 198 13.35 17.00 1.27
N ASP A 199 14.34 16.93 0.38
CA ASP A 199 14.47 17.80 -0.78
C ASP A 199 13.24 17.74 -1.69
N PHE A 200 12.61 16.58 -1.82
CA PHE A 200 11.36 16.45 -2.55
C PHE A 200 10.27 17.35 -1.94
N TYR A 201 10.02 17.25 -0.63
CA TYR A 201 9.00 18.05 0.05
C TYR A 201 9.35 19.54 0.03
N HIS A 202 10.59 19.90 0.34
CA HIS A 202 11.06 21.29 0.30
C HIS A 202 10.91 21.91 -1.08
N SER A 203 11.23 21.17 -2.15
CA SER A 203 11.12 21.68 -3.52
C SER A 203 9.70 21.93 -3.99
N LEU A 204 8.71 21.37 -3.28
CA LEU A 204 7.29 21.57 -3.52
C LEU A 204 6.65 22.50 -2.48
N ASP A 205 7.46 23.10 -1.60
CA ASP A 205 7.02 23.92 -0.45
C ASP A 205 6.00 23.20 0.45
N ILE A 206 6.13 21.87 0.57
CA ILE A 206 5.28 21.07 1.46
C ILE A 206 5.92 21.04 2.84
N LYS A 207 5.23 21.62 3.83
CA LYS A 207 5.68 21.57 5.23
C LYS A 207 5.16 20.31 5.92
N SER A 208 5.91 19.79 6.88
CA SER A 208 5.50 18.60 7.62
C SER A 208 4.20 18.82 8.40
N GLU A 209 3.97 20.04 8.88
CA GLU A 209 2.76 20.42 9.62
C GLU A 209 1.50 20.41 8.74
N ASP A 210 1.66 20.64 7.43
CA ASP A 210 0.54 20.53 6.50
C ASP A 210 0.10 19.08 6.37
N LEU A 211 1.06 18.16 6.28
CA LEU A 211 0.79 16.73 6.17
C LEU A 211 0.20 16.13 7.46
N GLU A 212 0.38 16.76 8.61
CA GLU A 212 -0.21 16.35 9.89
C GLU A 212 -1.70 16.67 10.01
N LYS A 213 -2.24 17.59 9.20
CA LYS A 213 -3.66 17.94 9.24
C LYS A 213 -4.47 16.91 8.46
N ASP A 214 -5.38 16.21 9.15
CA ASP A 214 -6.32 15.25 8.55
C ASP A 214 -7.10 15.83 7.34
N VAL A 215 -7.33 17.13 7.36
CA VAL A 215 -8.03 17.88 6.32
C VAL A 215 -7.35 17.78 4.96
N ILE A 216 -6.04 17.54 4.88
CA ILE A 216 -5.35 17.48 3.58
C ILE A 216 -5.70 16.20 2.83
N PHE A 217 -5.99 15.11 3.52
CA PHE A 217 -6.16 13.81 2.88
C PHE A 217 -7.53 13.13 3.13
N SER A 218 -8.45 13.80 3.82
CA SER A 218 -9.85 13.38 4.00
C SER A 218 -10.66 13.43 2.69
#